data_AF-A0A9D7IYK5-F1
#
_entry.id   AF-A0A9D7IYK5-F1
#
_cell.length_a   1.000
_cell.length_b   1.000
_cell.length_c   1.000
_cell.angle_alpha   90.00
_cell.angle_beta   90.00
_cell.angle_gamma   90.00
#
_symmetry.space_group_name_H-M   'P 1'
#
loop_
_entity.id
_entity.type
_entity.pdbx_description
1 polymer ?
#
loop_
_entity_poly.entity_id
_entity_poly.type
_entity_poly.pdbx_seq_one_letter_code
_entity_poly.pdbx_strand_id
1 'polypeptide(L)'
;MLESFERIQPDILLIELFPFGRLKFDFELIPLLESTSRSPKKIHIVCSLRDILVKKSDQKRYEDFVIKTVNKYFDLILVHSDPSFQRIEETFPKAHELICPVAYTGYVVQPSPVGDPVAGTGSEKTIVASIGGGRVGLELLECAAEASLLIKSELPHRLLISRRTSHARS
;
A
#
# COMPACT_ATOMS: atom_id res chain seq x y z
N MET A 1 16.48 -10.05 10.83
CA MET A 1 16.19 -10.12 9.38
C MET A 1 17.32 -10.79 8.59
N LEU A 2 18.58 -10.40 8.81
CA LEU A 2 19.76 -10.96 8.14
C LEU A 2 19.93 -12.48 8.30
N GLU A 3 19.75 -13.00 9.52
CA GLU A 3 19.83 -14.45 9.80
C GLU A 3 18.85 -15.27 8.94
N SER A 4 17.60 -14.81 8.81
CA SER A 4 16.62 -15.48 7.95
C SER A 4 17.01 -15.42 6.47
N PHE A 5 17.61 -14.31 6.02
CA PHE A 5 18.08 -14.17 4.65
C PHE A 5 19.23 -15.13 4.34
N GLU A 6 20.22 -15.23 5.23
CA GLU A 6 21.35 -16.16 5.10
C GLU A 6 20.89 -17.62 5.10
N ARG A 7 19.86 -17.96 5.89
CA ARG A 7 19.28 -19.30 5.94
C ARG A 7 18.44 -19.64 4.70
N ILE A 8 17.63 -18.70 4.20
CA ILE A 8 16.69 -18.93 3.10
C ILE A 8 17.39 -18.87 1.74
N GLN A 9 18.42 -18.02 1.58
CA GLN A 9 19.12 -17.77 0.31
C GLN A 9 18.16 -17.50 -0.87
N PRO A 10 17.29 -16.47 -0.76
CA PRO A 10 16.22 -16.25 -1.73
C PRO A 10 16.76 -15.82 -3.10
N ASP A 11 16.05 -16.18 -4.17
CA ASP A 11 16.26 -15.63 -5.52
C ASP A 11 15.80 -14.16 -5.63
N ILE A 12 14.78 -13.80 -4.87
CA ILE A 12 14.13 -12.49 -4.91
C ILE A 12 13.91 -11.99 -3.48
N LEU A 13 14.34 -10.77 -3.21
CA LEU A 13 14.03 -10.02 -2.00
C LEU A 13 13.00 -8.93 -2.33
N LEU A 14 11.75 -9.17 -1.97
CA LEU A 14 10.66 -8.19 -2.12
C LEU A 14 10.49 -7.38 -0.83
N ILE A 15 10.54 -6.06 -0.93
CA ILE A 15 10.41 -5.15 0.21
C ILE A 15 9.24 -4.20 -0.01
N GLU A 16 8.27 -4.20 0.92
CA GLU A 16 7.16 -3.24 0.88
C GLU A 16 7.64 -1.85 1.30
N LEU A 17 7.36 -0.86 0.46
CA LEU A 17 7.43 0.58 0.73
C LEU A 17 8.82 1.17 1.03
N PHE A 18 9.85 0.39 1.36
CA PHE A 18 11.22 0.91 1.49
C PHE A 18 11.91 0.95 0.11
N PRO A 19 12.59 2.04 -0.28
CA PRO A 19 12.98 3.21 0.54
C PRO A 19 11.97 4.38 0.57
N PHE A 20 10.84 4.27 -0.11
CA PHE A 20 9.78 5.30 -0.20
C PHE A 20 9.03 5.57 1.13
N GLY A 21 9.35 4.81 2.17
CA GLY A 21 8.78 4.93 3.49
C GLY A 21 9.43 3.93 4.43
N ARG A 22 8.84 3.78 5.63
CA ARG A 22 9.35 2.84 6.64
C ARG A 22 10.81 3.09 7.04
N LEU A 23 11.28 4.35 6.92
CA LEU A 23 12.67 4.75 7.18
C LEU A 23 13.18 4.39 8.57
N LYS A 24 12.31 4.21 9.56
CA LYS A 24 12.69 3.70 10.89
C LYS A 24 13.33 2.30 10.88
N PHE A 25 13.25 1.57 9.77
CA PHE A 25 13.85 0.25 9.59
C PHE A 25 15.09 0.29 8.68
N ASP A 26 15.59 1.48 8.33
CA ASP A 26 16.80 1.64 7.52
C ASP A 26 18.01 0.92 8.15
N PHE A 27 18.12 0.95 9.47
CA PHE A 27 19.19 0.29 10.23
C PHE A 27 19.19 -1.24 10.07
N GLU A 28 18.07 -1.87 9.70
CA GLU A 28 18.01 -3.30 9.39
C GLU A 28 18.08 -3.55 7.88
N LEU A 29 17.38 -2.73 7.09
CA LEU A 29 17.21 -2.93 5.65
C LEU A 29 18.46 -2.58 4.86
N ILE A 30 19.20 -1.52 5.24
CA ILE A 30 20.45 -1.17 4.55
C ILE A 30 21.50 -2.28 4.72
N PRO A 31 21.78 -2.81 5.93
CA PRO A 31 22.69 -3.94 6.08
C PRO A 31 22.24 -5.20 5.32
N LEU A 32 20.93 -5.47 5.27
CA LEU A 32 20.39 -6.57 4.48
C LEU A 32 20.68 -6.36 2.98
N LEU A 33 20.39 -5.17 2.44
CA LEU A 33 20.67 -4.83 1.04
C LEU A 33 22.17 -4.94 0.73
N GLU A 34 23.05 -4.49 1.62
CA GLU A 34 24.49 -4.63 1.46
C GLU A 34 24.93 -6.09 1.47
N SER A 35 24.31 -6.95 2.29
CA SER A 35 24.63 -8.38 2.34
C SER A 35 24.30 -9.10 1.04
N THR A 36 23.28 -8.65 0.30
CA THR A 36 22.92 -9.25 -1.00
C THR A 36 24.07 -9.15 -2.02
N SER A 37 24.84 -8.06 -1.99
CA SER A 37 25.98 -7.86 -2.89
C SER A 37 27.14 -8.83 -2.63
N ARG A 38 27.18 -9.43 -1.42
CA ARG A 38 28.18 -10.41 -0.98
C ARG A 38 27.71 -11.85 -1.18
N SER A 39 26.44 -12.05 -1.56
CA SER A 39 25.91 -13.37 -1.85
C SER A 39 26.60 -13.97 -3.08
N PRO A 40 27.00 -15.26 -3.06
CA PRO A 40 27.56 -15.94 -4.23
C PRO A 40 26.53 -16.09 -5.37
N LYS A 41 25.24 -16.01 -5.03
CA LYS A 41 24.12 -16.05 -5.97
C LYS A 41 23.58 -14.64 -6.18
N LYS A 42 23.26 -14.29 -7.43
CA LYS A 42 22.56 -13.04 -7.75
C LYS A 42 21.15 -13.08 -7.16
N ILE A 43 20.79 -12.03 -6.44
CA ILE A 43 19.48 -11.88 -5.78
C ILE A 43 18.82 -10.64 -6.35
N HIS A 44 17.59 -10.76 -6.83
CA HIS A 44 16.83 -9.63 -7.35
C HIS A 44 16.13 -8.88 -6.23
N ILE A 45 16.36 -7.58 -6.13
CA ILE A 45 15.78 -6.74 -5.10
C ILE A 45 14.62 -5.93 -5.71
N VAL A 46 13.43 -6.12 -5.17
CA VAL A 46 12.20 -5.54 -5.71
C VAL A 46 11.49 -4.71 -4.65
N CYS A 47 11.08 -3.50 -5.02
CA CYS A 47 10.24 -2.66 -4.17
C CYS A 47 8.77 -2.84 -4.55
N SER A 48 7.90 -3.08 -3.56
CA SER A 48 6.44 -3.07 -3.74
C SER A 48 5.85 -1.77 -3.20
N LEU A 49 5.18 -1.01 -4.07
CA LEU A 49 4.58 0.29 -3.77
C LEU A 49 3.07 0.27 -3.98
N ARG A 50 2.36 0.95 -3.08
CA ARG A 50 0.96 1.32 -3.30
C ARG A 50 0.88 2.60 -4.13
N ASP A 51 -0.30 2.81 -4.70
CA ASP A 51 -0.70 3.90 -5.58
C ASP A 51 -0.34 5.31 -5.09
N ILE A 52 -0.52 5.60 -3.80
CA ILE A 52 -0.34 6.96 -3.25
C ILE A 52 0.74 7.00 -2.18
N LEU A 53 1.80 7.76 -2.46
CA LEU A 53 2.85 8.07 -1.49
C LEU A 53 2.52 9.33 -0.68
N VAL A 54 2.71 9.24 0.64
CA VAL A 54 2.48 10.36 1.55
C VAL A 54 3.66 11.33 1.50
N LYS A 55 3.39 12.60 1.18
CA LYS A 55 4.36 13.71 1.21
C LYS A 55 5.09 13.78 2.55
N LYS A 56 6.39 14.07 2.50
CA LYS A 56 7.23 14.24 3.70
C LYS A 56 7.45 15.72 4.01
N SER A 57 7.74 16.01 5.28
CA SER A 57 8.04 17.38 5.73
C SER A 57 9.29 17.96 5.05
N ASP A 58 10.32 17.14 4.85
CA ASP A 58 11.51 17.47 4.05
C ASP A 58 11.52 16.62 2.77
N GLN A 59 10.78 17.09 1.77
CA GLN A 59 10.56 16.35 0.53
C GLN A 59 11.86 16.17 -0.26
N LYS A 60 12.71 17.19 -0.34
CA LYS A 60 13.97 17.12 -1.11
C LYS A 60 14.90 16.06 -0.54
N ARG A 61 15.14 16.08 0.78
CA ARG A 61 16.00 15.08 1.44
C ARG A 61 15.43 13.67 1.29
N TYR A 62 14.12 13.54 1.40
CA TYR A 62 13.42 12.27 1.19
C TYR A 62 13.64 11.73 -0.23
N GLU A 63 13.41 12.54 -1.26
CA GLU A 63 13.57 12.12 -2.64
C GLU A 63 15.03 11.76 -2.97
N ASP A 64 15.98 12.59 -2.55
CA ASP A 64 17.41 12.34 -2.76
C ASP A 64 17.85 11.03 -2.08
N PHE A 65 17.33 10.73 -0.88
CA PHE A 65 17.56 9.44 -0.21
C PHE A 65 16.97 8.27 -0.99
N VAL A 66 15.72 8.39 -1.45
CA VAL A 66 15.03 7.35 -2.21
C VAL A 66 15.79 7.05 -3.50
N ILE A 67 16.11 8.06 -4.30
CA ILE A 67 16.80 7.91 -5.59
C ILE A 67 18.16 7.25 -5.38
N LYS A 68 18.95 7.74 -4.41
CA LYS A 68 20.25 7.15 -4.08
C LYS A 68 20.13 5.68 -3.67
N THR A 69 19.11 5.33 -2.90
CA THR A 69 18.93 3.97 -2.38
C THR A 69 18.41 3.02 -3.46
N VAL A 70 17.41 3.45 -4.23
CA VAL A 70 16.87 2.68 -5.36
C VAL A 70 17.96 2.41 -6.38
N ASN A 71 18.62 3.46 -6.88
CA ASN A 71 19.62 3.33 -7.93
C ASN A 71 20.86 2.52 -7.50
N LYS A 72 21.11 2.40 -6.20
CA LYS A 72 22.20 1.57 -5.67
C LYS A 72 21.81 0.10 -5.51
N TYR A 73 20.57 -0.20 -5.14
CA TYR A 73 20.23 -1.53 -4.63
C TYR A 73 19.06 -2.22 -5.34
N PHE A 74 18.14 -1.50 -5.97
CA PHE A 74 16.89 -2.09 -6.46
C PHE A 74 16.96 -2.39 -7.96
N ASP A 75 16.45 -3.57 -8.33
CA ASP A 75 16.37 -4.04 -9.72
C ASP A 75 15.01 -3.73 -10.36
N LEU A 76 13.96 -3.55 -9.57
CA LEU A 76 12.60 -3.32 -10.05
C LEU A 76 11.73 -2.61 -8.99
N ILE A 77 10.86 -1.71 -9.43
CA ILE A 77 9.78 -1.16 -8.63
C ILE A 77 8.45 -1.65 -9.19
N LEU A 78 7.64 -2.28 -8.35
CA LEU A 78 6.25 -2.65 -8.63
C LEU A 78 5.32 -1.59 -8.06
N VAL A 79 4.52 -0.96 -8.91
CA VAL A 79 3.49 0.00 -8.50
C VAL A 79 2.12 -0.67 -8.61
N HIS A 80 1.43 -0.79 -7.49
CA HIS A 80 0.10 -1.38 -7.39
C HIS A 80 -0.97 -0.33 -7.69
N SER A 81 -0.97 0.18 -8.92
CA SER A 81 -1.95 1.14 -9.46
C SER A 81 -2.16 0.94 -10.96
N ASP A 82 -3.19 1.61 -11.48
CA ASP A 82 -3.40 1.78 -12.92
C ASP A 82 -2.80 3.13 -13.37
N PRO A 83 -1.85 3.16 -14.32
CA PRO A 83 -1.22 4.40 -14.78
C PRO A 83 -2.17 5.35 -15.54
N SER A 84 -3.35 4.89 -15.96
CA SER A 84 -4.41 5.75 -16.50
C SER A 84 -5.17 6.52 -15.41
N PHE A 85 -5.05 6.08 -14.15
CA PHE A 85 -5.71 6.69 -13.00
C PHE A 85 -4.74 7.39 -12.05
N GLN A 86 -3.65 6.72 -11.66
CA GLN A 86 -2.66 7.24 -10.72
C GLN A 86 -1.26 6.78 -11.12
N ARG A 87 -0.43 7.75 -11.54
CA ARG A 87 0.98 7.53 -11.83
C ARG A 87 1.87 7.80 -10.61
N ILE A 88 3.04 7.15 -10.58
CA ILE A 88 4.05 7.35 -9.53
C ILE A 88 4.58 8.78 -9.52
N GLU A 89 4.75 9.42 -10.69
CA GLU A 89 5.29 10.78 -10.82
C GLU A 89 4.43 11.83 -10.11
N GLU A 90 3.13 11.57 -9.95
CA GLU A 90 2.20 12.49 -9.29
C GLU A 90 2.41 12.55 -7.77
N THR A 91 2.95 11.48 -7.17
CA THR A 91 3.25 11.40 -5.73
C THR A 91 4.75 11.34 -5.41
N PHE A 92 5.57 11.07 -6.42
CA PHE A 92 7.03 11.11 -6.40
C PHE A 92 7.57 11.80 -7.68
N PRO A 93 7.63 13.14 -7.71
CA PRO A 93 7.98 13.92 -8.92
C PRO A 93 9.32 13.55 -9.57
N LYS A 94 10.29 13.07 -8.77
CA LYS A 94 11.61 12.63 -9.25
C LYS A 94 11.66 11.17 -9.73
N ALA A 95 10.52 10.53 -10.03
CA ALA A 95 10.52 9.14 -10.50
C ALA A 95 11.32 8.94 -11.81
N HIS A 96 11.47 9.98 -12.62
CA HIS A 96 12.28 9.96 -13.84
C HIS A 96 13.80 9.82 -13.57
N GLU A 97 14.27 10.03 -12.33
CA GLU A 97 15.66 9.82 -11.92
C GLU A 97 15.95 8.36 -11.49
N LEU A 98 14.93 7.50 -11.46
CA LEU A 98 15.07 6.09 -11.11
C LEU A 98 15.60 5.30 -12.31
N ILE A 99 16.68 4.55 -12.10
CA ILE A 99 17.39 3.81 -13.17
C ILE A 99 16.76 2.43 -13.41
N CYS A 100 16.23 1.81 -12.35
CA CYS A 100 15.56 0.52 -12.47
C CYS A 100 14.17 0.66 -13.12
N PRO A 101 13.67 -0.37 -13.81
CA PRO A 101 12.32 -0.36 -14.35
C PRO A 101 11.26 -0.11 -13.28
N VAL A 102 10.19 0.57 -13.68
CA VAL A 102 8.96 0.74 -12.90
C VAL A 102 7.84 0.02 -13.64
N ALA A 103 7.28 -1.02 -13.03
CA ALA A 103 6.20 -1.81 -13.60
C ALA A 103 4.90 -1.59 -12.83
N TYR A 104 3.87 -1.18 -13.55
CA TYR A 104 2.51 -1.10 -13.01
C TYR A 104 1.86 -2.48 -13.04
N THR A 105 1.29 -2.88 -11.91
CA THR A 105 0.71 -4.22 -11.72
C THR A 105 -0.82 -4.19 -11.66
N GLY A 106 -1.43 -3.02 -11.81
CA GLY A 106 -2.82 -2.81 -11.46
C GLY A 106 -3.04 -2.89 -9.95
N TYR A 107 -4.31 -2.88 -9.54
CA TYR A 107 -4.67 -3.01 -8.13
C TYR A 107 -4.58 -4.46 -7.67
N VAL A 108 -3.83 -4.68 -6.59
CA VAL A 108 -3.76 -5.99 -5.93
C VAL A 108 -4.99 -6.16 -5.05
N VAL A 109 -5.92 -6.99 -5.49
CA VAL A 109 -7.15 -7.33 -4.78
C VAL A 109 -7.15 -8.78 -4.34
N GLN A 110 -7.87 -9.09 -3.26
CA GLN A 110 -8.17 -10.48 -2.95
C GLN A 110 -9.06 -11.03 -4.06
N PRO A 111 -8.87 -12.30 -4.48
CA PRO A 111 -9.80 -12.94 -5.40
C PRO A 111 -11.21 -12.78 -4.84
N SER A 112 -12.10 -12.20 -5.64
CA SER A 112 -13.52 -12.18 -5.26
C SER A 112 -13.96 -13.64 -5.09
N PRO A 113 -14.74 -13.99 -4.05
CA PRO A 113 -15.48 -15.23 -4.05
C PRO A 113 -16.20 -15.31 -5.39
N VAL A 114 -15.87 -16.32 -6.19
CA VAL A 114 -16.51 -16.57 -7.47
C VAL A 114 -17.98 -16.83 -7.16
N GLY A 115 -18.87 -15.90 -7.51
CA GLY A 115 -20.32 -16.11 -7.37
C GLY A 115 -21.10 -15.05 -6.59
N ASP A 116 -20.48 -14.05 -5.98
CA ASP A 116 -21.23 -12.89 -5.51
C ASP A 116 -21.16 -11.78 -6.57
N PRO A 117 -22.16 -11.66 -7.47
CA PRO A 117 -22.43 -10.34 -8.03
C PRO A 117 -22.58 -9.41 -6.83
N VAL A 118 -21.91 -8.26 -6.85
CA VAL A 118 -22.14 -7.18 -5.88
C VAL A 118 -23.65 -7.11 -5.66
N ALA A 119 -24.11 -7.54 -4.49
CA ALA A 119 -25.51 -7.76 -4.21
C ALA A 119 -26.23 -6.40 -4.18
N GLY A 120 -26.54 -5.90 -5.36
CA GLY A 120 -27.47 -4.81 -5.63
C GLY A 120 -28.77 -5.39 -6.17
N THR A 121 -29.30 -6.43 -5.53
CA THR A 121 -30.57 -7.07 -5.92
C THR A 121 -31.78 -6.52 -5.15
N GLY A 122 -31.60 -5.47 -4.36
CA GLY A 122 -32.70 -4.77 -3.68
C GLY A 122 -33.02 -3.44 -4.35
N SER A 123 -34.32 -3.09 -4.44
CA SER A 123 -34.78 -1.77 -4.89
C SER A 123 -34.46 -0.63 -3.91
N GLU A 124 -33.94 -0.95 -2.72
CA GLU A 124 -33.59 0.02 -1.68
C GLU A 124 -32.21 0.62 -1.89
N LYS A 125 -32.13 1.95 -1.79
CA LYS A 125 -30.88 2.70 -1.82
C LYS A 125 -30.01 2.25 -0.63
N THR A 126 -28.73 1.99 -0.88
CA THR A 126 -27.78 1.56 0.16
C THR A 126 -26.64 2.56 0.28
N ILE A 127 -26.37 3.00 1.51
CA ILE A 127 -25.22 3.81 1.89
C ILE A 127 -24.23 2.90 2.62
N VAL A 128 -22.96 2.97 2.25
CA VAL A 128 -21.89 2.23 2.94
C VAL A 128 -20.94 3.22 3.59
N ALA A 129 -20.78 3.11 4.91
CA ALA A 129 -19.79 3.84 5.70
C ALA A 129 -18.74 2.87 6.22
N SER A 130 -17.47 3.11 5.91
CA SER A 130 -16.36 2.23 6.30
C SER A 130 -15.14 3.07 6.64
N ILE A 131 -14.44 2.68 7.71
CA ILE A 131 -13.18 3.32 8.17
C ILE A 131 -11.97 2.43 7.91
N GLY A 132 -12.10 1.45 7.03
CA GLY A 132 -11.04 0.51 6.67
C GLY A 132 -10.45 -0.21 7.90
N GLY A 133 -9.20 0.11 8.24
CA GLY A 133 -8.44 -0.53 9.32
C GLY A 133 -8.94 -0.23 10.74
N GLY A 134 -9.92 0.66 10.92
CA GLY A 134 -10.61 0.85 12.21
C GLY A 134 -9.83 1.60 13.30
N ARG A 135 -8.62 2.07 13.00
CA ARG A 135 -7.76 2.77 13.98
C ARG A 135 -8.15 4.24 14.21
N VAL A 136 -8.79 4.85 13.22
CA VAL A 136 -9.20 6.26 13.23
C VAL A 136 -10.55 6.34 12.48
N GLY A 137 -11.40 7.30 12.84
CA GLY A 137 -12.64 7.59 12.09
C GLY A 137 -13.93 7.10 12.74
N LEU A 138 -13.93 6.71 14.01
CA LEU A 138 -15.18 6.33 14.69
C LEU A 138 -16.21 7.45 14.64
N GLU A 139 -15.78 8.68 14.89
CA GLU A 139 -16.62 9.89 14.78
C GLU A 139 -17.28 10.01 13.39
N LEU A 140 -16.55 9.66 12.32
CA LEU A 140 -17.14 9.63 10.96
C LEU A 140 -18.29 8.62 10.85
N LEU A 141 -18.17 7.45 11.48
CA LEU A 141 -19.25 6.46 11.48
C LEU A 141 -20.44 6.90 12.30
N GLU A 142 -20.19 7.57 13.43
CA GLU A 142 -21.23 8.14 14.31
C GLU A 142 -21.99 9.24 13.55
N CYS A 143 -21.28 10.20 12.97
CA CYS A 143 -21.88 11.24 12.13
C CYS A 143 -22.65 10.67 10.94
N ALA A 144 -22.14 9.61 10.30
CA ALA A 144 -22.84 8.96 9.19
C ALA A 144 -24.14 8.28 9.66
N ALA A 145 -24.15 7.69 10.85
CA ALA A 145 -25.34 7.09 11.45
C ALA A 145 -26.39 8.17 11.81
N GLU A 146 -25.97 9.27 12.42
CA GLU A 146 -26.84 10.39 12.74
C GLU A 146 -27.45 11.01 11.47
N ALA A 147 -26.62 11.31 10.47
CA ALA A 147 -27.08 11.84 9.19
C ALA A 147 -28.06 10.90 8.48
N SER A 148 -27.82 9.58 8.56
CA SER A 148 -28.74 8.56 8.02
C SER A 148 -30.13 8.63 8.66
N LEU A 149 -30.23 8.88 9.97
CA LEU A 149 -31.52 9.06 10.64
C LEU A 149 -32.25 10.33 10.18
N LEU A 150 -31.51 11.42 9.96
CA LEU A 150 -32.08 12.71 9.54
C LEU A 150 -32.70 12.64 8.14
N ILE A 151 -32.06 11.93 7.20
CA ILE A 151 -32.51 11.90 5.81
C ILE A 151 -33.45 10.73 5.50
N LYS A 152 -33.74 9.85 6.47
CA LYS A 152 -34.46 8.58 6.22
C LYS A 152 -35.88 8.76 5.70
N SER A 153 -36.58 9.82 6.11
CA SER A 153 -37.94 10.13 5.67
C SER A 153 -38.02 10.58 4.22
N GLU A 154 -37.03 11.35 3.76
CA GLU A 154 -36.95 11.88 2.40
C GLU A 154 -36.28 10.90 1.44
N LEU A 155 -35.33 10.12 1.95
CA LEU A 155 -34.56 9.15 1.20
C LEU A 155 -34.56 7.83 1.96
N PRO A 156 -35.58 6.97 1.82
CA PRO A 156 -35.56 5.64 2.41
C PRO A 156 -34.34 4.85 1.92
N HIS A 157 -33.49 4.42 2.87
CA HIS A 157 -32.22 3.75 2.57
C HIS A 157 -31.79 2.79 3.69
N ARG A 158 -30.85 1.91 3.33
CA ARG A 158 -30.10 1.04 4.24
C ARG A 158 -28.71 1.63 4.47
N LEU A 159 -28.31 1.79 5.73
CA LEU A 159 -26.93 2.13 6.08
C LEU A 159 -26.16 0.86 6.49
N LEU A 160 -25.04 0.62 5.82
CA LEU A 160 -24.08 -0.42 6.16
C LEU A 160 -22.84 0.20 6.77
N ILE A 161 -22.55 -0.14 8.02
CA ILE A 161 -21.36 0.33 8.74
C ILE A 161 -20.38 -0.83 8.87
N SER A 162 -19.16 -0.63 8.38
CA SER A 162 -18.06 -1.60 8.56
C SER A 162 -17.00 -1.04 9.49
N ARG A 163 -16.80 -1.75 10.61
CA ARG A 163 -15.67 -1.58 11.52
C ARG A 163 -14.90 -2.88 11.53
N ARG A 164 -13.62 -2.86 11.16
CA ARG A 164 -12.75 -4.02 11.32
C ARG A 164 -12.50 -4.23 12.81
N THR A 165 -13.21 -5.17 13.44
CA THR A 165 -12.83 -5.67 14.76
C THR A 165 -11.60 -6.56 14.58
N SER A 166 -10.50 -6.23 15.26
CA SER A 166 -9.34 -7.10 15.30
C SER A 166 -9.76 -8.42 15.97
N HIS A 167 -10.05 -9.44 15.18
CA HIS A 167 -9.96 -10.81 15.69
C HIS A 167 -8.49 -11.07 15.97
N ALA A 168 -8.11 -10.95 17.24
CA ALA A 168 -6.91 -11.57 17.76
C ALA A 168 -7.04 -13.07 17.48
N ARG A 169 -6.30 -13.57 16.50
CA ARG A 169 -6.07 -15.01 16.39
C ARG A 169 -5.14 -15.38 17.54
N SER A 170 -5.69 -16.15 18.48
CA SER A 170 -4.94 -16.95 19.46
C SER A 170 -4.20 -18.08 18.75
#